data_AF-Q8VLW4-F1
#
_entry.id   AF-Q8VLW4-F1
#
_cell.length_a   1.000
_cell.length_b   1.000
_cell.length_c   1.000
_cell.angle_alpha   90.00
_cell.angle_beta   90.00
_cell.angle_gamma   90.00
#
_symmetry.space_group_name_H-M   'P 1'
#
loop_
_entity.id
_entity.type
_entity.pdbx_description
1 polymer ?
#
loop_
_entity_poly.entity_id
_entity_poly.type
_entity_poly.pdbx_seq_one_letter_code
_entity_poly.pdbx_strand_id
1 'polypeptide(L)'
;SWYIYSPLRVRYPYVRGVLNNLWKEAMQKTNDPVEAWEVISENPGMQKAYKQARGKGGFVRANWDEVNMMIAAQLIFTIKKYGPDRIVGFSPIPAMSMVSYAGGARFLNLIGA
;
A
#
# COMPACT_ATOMS: atom_id res chain seq x y z
N SER A 1 3.18 -27.37 -13.01
CA SER A 1 3.13 -26.16 -12.17
C SER A 1 1.99 -25.24 -12.62
N TRP A 2 0.75 -25.52 -12.19
CA TRP A 2 -0.43 -24.80 -12.68
C TRP A 2 -0.38 -23.29 -12.40
N TYR A 3 0.00 -22.89 -11.19
CA TYR A 3 0.07 -21.47 -10.79
C TYR A 3 1.15 -20.64 -11.49
N ILE A 4 2.24 -21.27 -11.96
CA ILE A 4 3.39 -20.53 -12.52
C ILE A 4 3.01 -19.87 -13.85
N TYR A 5 2.18 -20.52 -14.66
CA TYR A 5 1.76 -20.05 -15.99
C TYR A 5 0.26 -19.81 -16.11
N SER A 6 -0.49 -20.00 -15.03
CA SER A 6 -1.93 -19.72 -14.98
C SER A 6 -2.25 -18.28 -15.41
N PRO A 7 -3.38 -18.04 -16.11
CA PRO A 7 -3.86 -16.69 -16.42
C PRO A 7 -4.15 -15.86 -15.17
N LEU A 8 -4.27 -16.50 -13.99
CA LEU A 8 -4.52 -15.82 -12.71
C LEU A 8 -3.25 -15.33 -12.01
N ARG A 9 -2.06 -15.60 -12.55
CA ARG A 9 -0.80 -15.21 -11.91
C ARG A 9 -0.64 -13.68 -11.88
N VAL A 10 -0.40 -13.13 -10.69
CA VAL A 10 0.02 -11.74 -10.52
C VAL A 10 1.45 -11.58 -11.05
N ARG A 11 1.64 -10.73 -12.08
CA ARG A 11 2.93 -10.54 -12.76
C ARG A 11 3.58 -9.18 -12.46
N TYR A 12 2.78 -8.19 -12.12
CA TYR A 12 3.21 -6.81 -11.90
C TYR A 12 2.59 -6.29 -10.60
N PRO A 13 3.15 -5.21 -10.01
CA PRO A 13 2.42 -4.48 -9.00
C PRO A 13 1.20 -3.80 -9.63
N TYR A 14 0.09 -3.79 -8.90
CA TYR A 14 -1.17 -3.20 -9.33
C TYR A 14 -1.71 -2.26 -8.25
N VAL A 15 -2.25 -1.13 -8.68
CA VAL A 15 -2.90 -0.15 -7.81
C VAL A 15 -4.32 0.08 -8.31
N ARG A 16 -5.26 0.43 -7.44
CA ARG A 16 -6.59 0.85 -7.87
C ARG A 16 -6.45 2.15 -8.67
N GLY A 17 -6.96 2.19 -9.91
CA GLY A 17 -6.79 3.35 -10.80
C GLY A 17 -7.20 4.69 -10.17
N VAL A 18 -8.31 4.70 -9.41
CA VAL A 18 -8.76 5.88 -8.66
C VAL A 18 -7.70 6.38 -7.67
N LEU A 19 -7.10 5.48 -6.88
CA LEU A 19 -6.04 5.85 -5.93
C LEU A 19 -4.78 6.32 -6.67
N ASN A 20 -4.44 5.67 -7.78
CA ASN A 20 -3.27 6.01 -8.58
C ASN A 20 -3.38 7.42 -9.17
N ASN A 21 -4.57 7.83 -9.63
CA ASN A 21 -4.80 9.17 -10.15
C ASN A 21 -4.68 10.22 -9.04
N LEU A 22 -5.33 9.98 -7.89
CA LEU A 22 -5.23 10.85 -6.71
C LEU A 22 -3.78 11.01 -6.25
N TRP A 23 -3.02 9.90 -6.24
CA TRP A 23 -1.59 9.90 -5.90
C TRP A 23 -0.78 10.80 -6.82
N LYS A 24 -0.94 10.67 -8.14
CA LYS A 24 -0.22 11.49 -9.12
C LYS A 24 -0.57 12.96 -9.00
N GLU A 25 -1.86 13.28 -8.84
CA GLU A 25 -2.31 14.66 -8.64
C GLU A 25 -1.76 15.28 -7.34
N ALA A 26 -1.73 14.53 -6.25
CA ALA A 26 -1.20 14.99 -4.97
C ALA A 26 0.33 15.18 -5.03
N MET A 27 1.04 14.24 -5.64
CA MET A 27 2.49 14.32 -5.86
C MET A 27 2.87 15.56 -6.69
N GLN A 28 2.11 15.88 -7.73
CA GLN A 28 2.33 17.09 -8.55
C GLN A 28 2.16 18.40 -7.76
N LYS A 29 1.29 18.41 -6.75
CA LYS A 29 0.99 19.62 -5.96
C LYS A 29 1.96 19.83 -4.80
N THR A 30 2.42 18.75 -4.17
CA THR A 30 3.20 18.79 -2.93
C THR A 30 4.69 18.60 -3.17
N ASN A 31 5.07 17.80 -4.18
CA ASN A 31 6.44 17.35 -4.41
C ASN A 31 7.09 16.62 -3.21
N ASP A 32 6.29 16.23 -2.21
CA ASP A 32 6.68 15.41 -1.07
C ASP A 32 5.71 14.22 -0.94
N PRO A 33 6.19 12.96 -0.94
CA PRO A 33 5.32 11.79 -0.86
C PRO A 33 4.45 11.70 0.40
N VAL A 34 4.98 12.12 1.55
CA VAL A 34 4.29 12.04 2.84
C VAL A 34 3.18 13.11 2.89
N GLU A 35 3.46 14.32 2.44
CA GLU A 35 2.44 15.37 2.31
C GLU A 35 1.39 15.01 1.25
N ALA A 36 1.80 14.40 0.13
CA ALA A 36 0.87 13.89 -0.88
C ALA A 36 -0.10 12.86 -0.28
N TRP A 37 0.40 11.95 0.56
CA TRP A 37 -0.45 10.99 1.25
C TRP A 37 -1.37 11.65 2.29
N GLU A 38 -0.88 12.66 3.01
CA GLU A 38 -1.71 13.44 3.94
C GLU A 38 -2.91 14.07 3.20
N VAL A 39 -2.68 14.73 2.05
CA VAL A 39 -3.75 15.34 1.25
C VAL A 39 -4.84 14.33 0.87
N ILE A 40 -4.45 13.11 0.48
CA ILE A 40 -5.38 12.06 0.06
C ILE A 40 -6.12 11.45 1.25
N SER A 41 -5.36 11.15 2.31
CA SER A 41 -5.88 10.41 3.46
C SER A 41 -6.68 11.31 4.40
N GLU A 42 -6.43 12.61 4.47
CA GLU A 42 -7.17 13.51 5.36
C GLU A 42 -8.36 14.17 4.67
N ASN A 43 -8.52 14.00 3.36
CA ASN A 43 -9.68 14.49 2.61
C ASN A 43 -10.80 13.43 2.58
N PRO A 44 -11.97 13.66 3.23
CA PRO A 44 -13.05 12.69 3.27
C PRO A 44 -13.61 12.30 1.90
N GLY A 45 -13.62 13.24 0.95
CA GLY A 45 -14.06 13.01 -0.43
C GLY A 45 -13.12 12.07 -1.18
N MET A 46 -11.81 12.34 -1.12
CA MET A 46 -10.79 11.49 -1.74
C MET A 46 -10.75 10.10 -1.08
N GLN A 47 -10.80 10.05 0.26
CA GLN A 47 -10.93 8.80 1.00
C GLN A 47 -12.11 7.95 0.51
N LYS A 48 -13.29 8.56 0.43
CA LYS A 48 -14.51 7.86 0.00
C LYS A 48 -14.35 7.33 -1.42
N ALA A 49 -13.78 8.13 -2.33
CA ALA A 49 -13.60 7.75 -3.73
C ALA A 49 -12.78 6.46 -3.89
N TYR A 50 -11.58 6.36 -3.30
CA TYR A 50 -10.77 5.14 -3.46
C TYR A 50 -11.24 3.98 -2.59
N LYS A 51 -11.81 4.23 -1.40
CA LYS A 51 -12.32 3.17 -0.51
C LYS A 51 -13.57 2.49 -1.11
N GLN A 52 -14.48 3.25 -1.73
CA GLN A 52 -15.69 2.68 -2.36
C GLN A 52 -15.42 1.92 -3.66
N ALA A 53 -14.24 2.10 -4.26
CA ALA A 53 -13.78 1.34 -5.43
C ALA A 53 -13.15 -0.03 -5.06
N ARG A 54 -13.04 -0.38 -3.77
CA ARG A 54 -12.56 -1.71 -3.34
C ARG A 54 -13.54 -2.79 -3.79
N GLY A 55 -13.03 -3.87 -4.40
CA GLY A 55 -13.84 -4.99 -4.91
C GLY A 55 -14.54 -4.75 -6.25
N LYS A 56 -14.37 -3.59 -6.89
CA LYS A 56 -15.10 -3.20 -8.12
C LYS A 56 -14.26 -3.21 -9.41
N GLY A 57 -13.14 -3.91 -9.43
CA GLY A 57 -12.22 -3.89 -10.59
C GLY A 57 -11.51 -2.55 -10.79
N GLY A 58 -10.93 -2.32 -11.98
CA GLY A 58 -10.18 -1.08 -12.29
C GLY A 58 -8.77 -1.04 -11.68
N PHE A 59 -8.07 -2.16 -11.66
CA PHE A 59 -6.64 -2.18 -11.35
C PHE A 59 -5.84 -1.67 -12.55
N VAL A 60 -4.85 -0.83 -12.28
CA VAL A 60 -3.86 -0.39 -13.27
C VAL A 60 -2.51 -0.99 -12.91
N ARG A 61 -1.72 -1.34 -13.94
CA ARG A 61 -0.33 -1.77 -13.75
C ARG A 61 0.48 -0.59 -13.24
N ALA A 62 1.31 -0.83 -12.23
CA ALA A 62 2.27 0.13 -11.69
C ALA A 62 3.70 -0.40 -11.82
N ASN A 63 4.67 0.37 -11.34
CA ASN A 63 6.05 -0.08 -11.12
C ASN A 63 6.33 -0.19 -9.61
N TRP A 64 7.42 -0.88 -9.26
CA TRP A 64 7.77 -1.12 -7.87
C TRP A 64 8.11 0.17 -7.11
N ASP A 65 8.83 1.10 -7.74
CA ASP A 65 9.26 2.34 -7.09
C ASP A 65 8.07 3.21 -6.68
N GLU A 66 7.08 3.36 -7.57
CA GLU A 66 5.85 4.12 -7.33
C GLU A 66 5.02 3.51 -6.19
N VAL A 67 4.87 2.18 -6.17
CA VAL A 67 4.09 1.50 -5.13
C VAL A 67 4.82 1.50 -3.79
N ASN A 68 6.13 1.26 -3.78
CA ASN A 68 6.95 1.29 -2.58
C ASN A 68 6.96 2.70 -1.97
N MET A 69 7.08 3.74 -2.79
CA MET A 69 7.02 5.13 -2.34
C MET A 69 5.67 5.47 -1.71
N MET A 70 4.57 5.07 -2.33
CA MET A 70 3.21 5.29 -1.80
C MET A 70 2.99 4.56 -0.47
N ILE A 71 3.44 3.31 -0.35
CA ILE A 71 3.36 2.53 0.90
C ILE A 71 4.22 3.18 1.98
N ALA A 72 5.48 3.52 1.67
CA ALA A 72 6.37 4.16 2.63
C ALA A 72 5.82 5.51 3.12
N ALA A 73 5.28 6.33 2.22
CA ALA A 73 4.62 7.58 2.56
C ALA A 73 3.44 7.38 3.52
N GLN A 74 2.58 6.39 3.23
CA GLN A 74 1.45 6.04 4.10
C GLN A 74 1.91 5.60 5.48
N LEU A 75 2.94 4.75 5.57
CA LEU A 75 3.48 4.27 6.84
C LEU A 75 4.07 5.42 7.65
N ILE A 76 4.94 6.25 7.05
CA ILE A 76 5.57 7.39 7.71
C ILE A 76 4.52 8.38 8.21
N PHE A 77 3.54 8.73 7.38
CA PHE A 77 2.43 9.60 7.77
C PHE A 77 1.67 9.04 8.97
N THR A 78 1.31 7.75 8.92
CA THR A 78 0.53 7.10 9.97
C THR A 78 1.29 7.06 11.29
N ILE A 79 2.57 6.69 11.24
CA ILE A 79 3.46 6.68 12.42
C ILE A 79 3.54 8.09 13.02
N LYS A 80 3.82 9.10 12.18
CA LYS A 80 4.03 10.48 12.62
C LYS A 80 2.77 11.08 13.24
N LYS A 81 1.59 10.82 12.67
CA LYS A 81 0.33 11.47 13.06
C LYS A 81 -0.45 10.69 14.12
N TYR A 82 -0.46 9.37 14.05
CA TYR A 82 -1.35 8.52 14.83
C TYR A 82 -0.62 7.52 15.74
N GLY A 83 0.68 7.32 15.53
CA GLY A 83 1.47 6.31 16.24
C GLY A 83 1.67 5.03 15.42
N PRO A 84 2.75 4.27 15.70
CA PRO A 84 3.10 3.09 14.92
C PRO A 84 2.13 1.91 15.14
N ASP A 85 1.47 1.86 16.29
CA ASP A 85 0.45 0.85 16.65
C ASP A 85 -0.86 0.96 15.84
N ARG A 86 -0.99 1.96 14.96
CA ARG A 86 -2.08 2.06 13.97
C ARG A 86 -1.78 1.31 12.68
N ILE A 87 -0.58 0.74 12.56
CA ILE A 87 -0.19 -0.14 11.46
C ILE A 87 -0.30 -1.57 11.95
N VAL A 88 -0.91 -2.45 11.14
CA VAL A 88 -1.10 -3.86 11.50
C VAL A 88 -0.77 -4.73 10.30
N GLY A 89 -0.05 -5.82 10.55
CA GLY A 89 0.17 -6.90 9.59
C GLY A 89 -0.48 -8.20 10.04
N PHE A 90 -1.00 -8.95 9.07
CA PHE A 90 -1.56 -10.28 9.32
C PHE A 90 -0.85 -11.31 8.44
N SER A 91 -0.16 -12.25 9.07
CA SER A 91 0.51 -13.38 8.42
C SER A 91 0.42 -14.61 9.31
N PRO A 92 -0.26 -15.70 8.91
CA PRO A 92 -0.48 -16.86 9.77
C PRO A 92 0.62 -17.92 9.60
N ILE A 93 0.66 -18.88 10.54
CA ILE A 93 1.41 -20.15 10.46
C ILE A 93 2.89 -19.96 10.02
N PRO A 94 3.78 -19.49 10.91
CA PRO A 94 5.20 -19.31 10.59
C PRO A 94 5.91 -20.61 10.18
N ALA A 95 5.42 -21.77 10.66
CA ALA A 95 6.05 -23.07 10.42
C ALA A 95 6.06 -23.51 8.95
N MET A 96 5.11 -23.06 8.13
CA MET A 96 5.07 -23.44 6.69
C MET A 96 6.12 -22.70 5.85
N SER A 97 6.52 -21.49 6.26
CA SER A 97 7.48 -20.68 5.51
C SER A 97 8.12 -19.61 6.41
N MET A 98 9.06 -20.03 7.26
CA MET A 98 9.62 -19.21 8.34
C MET A 98 10.16 -17.85 7.88
N VAL A 99 10.95 -17.83 6.79
CA VAL A 99 11.56 -16.58 6.28
C VAL A 99 10.52 -15.69 5.61
N SER A 100 9.55 -16.27 4.88
CA SER A 100 8.45 -15.50 4.28
C SER A 100 7.60 -14.80 5.34
N TYR A 101 7.30 -15.50 6.45
CA TYR A 101 6.66 -14.90 7.62
C TYR A 101 7.52 -13.79 8.23
N ALA A 102 8.81 -14.08 8.47
CA ALA A 102 9.73 -13.17 9.12
C ALA A 102 9.99 -11.88 8.31
N GLY A 103 9.87 -11.93 6.98
CA GLY A 103 10.05 -10.76 6.11
C GLY A 103 9.11 -9.60 6.48
N GLY A 104 7.82 -9.89 6.64
CA GLY A 104 6.84 -8.90 7.09
C GLY A 104 6.93 -8.61 8.59
N ALA A 105 7.02 -9.65 9.41
CA ALA A 105 7.04 -9.51 10.87
C ALA A 105 8.24 -8.68 11.36
N ARG A 106 9.44 -8.89 10.80
CA ARG A 106 10.64 -8.12 11.16
C ARG A 106 10.46 -6.64 10.80
N PHE A 107 9.95 -6.35 9.60
CA PHE A 107 9.72 -4.97 9.16
C PHE A 107 8.78 -4.22 10.12
N LEU A 108 7.64 -4.83 10.46
CA LEU A 108 6.64 -4.22 11.36
C LEU A 108 7.20 -4.00 12.78
N ASN A 109 7.88 -5.00 13.35
CA ASN A 109 8.53 -4.86 14.66
C ASN A 109 9.56 -3.72 14.69
N LEU A 110 10.33 -3.52 13.61
CA LEU A 110 11.34 -2.46 13.54
C LEU A 110 10.73 -1.05 13.46
N ILE A 111 9.53 -0.91 12.90
CA ILE A 111 8.81 0.38 12.85
C ILE A 111 7.88 0.59 14.06
N GLY A 112 7.81 -0.38 14.99
CA GLY A 112 7.01 -0.32 16.21
C GLY A 112 5.53 -0.67 16.05
N ALA A 113 5.18 -1.39 14.97
CA ALA A 113 3.83 -1.85 14.66
C ALA A 113 3.54 -3.25 15.23
#